data_AF-A0A350ET94-F1
#
_entry.id   AF-A0A350ET94-F1
#
_cell.length_a   1.000
_cell.length_b   1.000
_cell.length_c   1.000
_cell.angle_alpha   90.00
_cell.angle_beta   90.00
_cell.angle_gamma   90.00
#
_symmetry.space_group_name_H-M   'P 1'
#
loop_
_entity.id
_entity.type
_entity.pdbx_description
1 polymer ?
#
loop_
_entity_poly.entity_id
_entity_poly.type
_entity_poly.pdbx_seq_one_letter_code
_entity_poly.pdbx_strand_id
1 'polypeptide(L)'
;GFCYPGTGRSGDLPPRPECAEAWRAKLLGHLKKVEFTLAIGQYAIAWHLGERARDTLTETVRAWEEHWPALVPLPHPSPRNNLWLRRNPWFEKEVVPAIRERVGTLLGFGHR
;
A
#
# COMPACT_ATOMS: atom_id res chain seq x y z
N GLY A 1 -0.25 6.08 -11.03
CA GLY A 1 -0.42 7.24 -11.94
C GLY A 1 -1.84 7.23 -12.44
N PHE A 2 -2.48 8.38 -12.58
CA PHE A 2 -3.90 8.48 -12.94
C PHE A 2 -4.16 8.28 -14.45
N CYS A 3 -3.38 7.41 -15.08
CA CYS A 3 -3.50 7.08 -16.49
C CYS A 3 -3.51 5.57 -16.64
N TYR A 4 -4.36 5.09 -17.54
CA TYR A 4 -4.32 3.72 -17.99
C TYR A 4 -3.03 3.46 -18.77
N PRO A 5 -2.21 2.47 -18.37
CA PRO A 5 -0.89 2.25 -18.99
C PRO A 5 -0.97 1.39 -20.26
N GLY A 6 -2.13 0.82 -20.59
CA GLY A 6 -2.29 -0.14 -21.69
C GLY A 6 -2.21 -1.60 -21.23
N THR A 7 -2.65 -2.51 -22.10
CA THR A 7 -2.64 -3.96 -21.85
C THR A 7 -1.31 -4.58 -22.23
N GLY A 8 -0.70 -5.31 -21.30
CA GLY A 8 0.43 -6.21 -21.55
C GLY A 8 0.00 -7.68 -21.60
N ARG A 9 0.98 -8.58 -21.74
CA ARG A 9 0.71 -10.03 -21.87
C ARG A 9 0.09 -10.68 -20.63
N SER A 10 0.38 -10.14 -19.45
CA SER A 10 0.02 -10.74 -18.16
C SER A 10 -0.85 -9.82 -17.29
N GLY A 11 -1.49 -8.82 -17.89
CA GLY A 11 -2.25 -7.76 -17.23
C GLY A 11 -1.83 -6.40 -17.77
N ASP A 12 -2.18 -5.34 -17.05
CA ASP A 12 -1.80 -3.98 -17.43
C ASP A 12 -0.27 -3.77 -17.34
N LEU A 13 0.24 -2.86 -18.18
CA LEU A 13 1.62 -2.40 -18.12
C LEU A 13 1.93 -1.66 -16.80
N PRO A 14 3.22 -1.49 -16.44
CA PRO A 14 3.61 -0.67 -15.29
C PRO A 14 3.01 0.75 -15.32
N PRO A 15 2.80 1.40 -14.16
CA PRO A 15 2.32 2.78 -14.12
C PRO A 15 3.21 3.72 -14.93
N ARG A 16 2.60 4.51 -15.81
CA ARG A 16 3.28 5.52 -16.62
C ARG A 16 3.95 6.60 -15.74
N PRO A 17 5.28 6.81 -15.82
CA PRO A 17 5.99 7.75 -14.95
C PRO A 17 5.50 9.20 -15.11
N GLU A 18 5.25 9.64 -16.33
CA GLU A 18 4.78 10.99 -16.67
C GLU A 18 3.43 11.31 -16.00
N CYS A 19 2.58 10.31 -15.80
CA CYS A 19 1.29 10.50 -15.15
C CYS A 19 1.41 10.70 -13.65
N ALA A 20 2.47 10.18 -13.07
CA ALA A 20 2.76 10.35 -11.67
C ALA A 20 3.38 11.74 -11.43
N GLU A 21 4.28 12.19 -12.30
CA GLU A 21 4.85 13.54 -12.31
C GLU A 21 3.77 14.61 -12.53
N ALA A 22 2.89 14.43 -13.51
CA ALA A 22 1.90 15.44 -13.88
C ALA A 22 0.87 15.72 -12.77
N TRP A 23 0.49 14.69 -12.00
CA TRP A 23 -0.73 14.73 -11.20
C TRP A 23 -0.59 14.35 -9.73
N ARG A 24 0.32 13.43 -9.37
CA ARG A 24 0.29 12.77 -8.05
C ARG A 24 0.49 13.76 -6.90
N ALA A 25 1.55 14.56 -6.94
CA ALA A 25 1.82 15.54 -5.89
C ALA A 25 0.74 16.63 -5.83
N LYS A 26 0.24 17.07 -7.00
CA LYS A 26 -0.83 18.07 -7.09
C LYS A 26 -2.11 17.56 -6.42
N LEU A 27 -2.59 16.39 -6.83
CA LEU A 27 -3.83 15.81 -6.30
C LEU A 27 -3.71 15.56 -4.79
N LEU A 28 -2.65 14.89 -4.36
CA LEU A 28 -2.48 14.55 -2.95
C LEU A 28 -2.26 15.79 -2.08
N GLY A 29 -1.66 16.86 -2.65
CA GLY A 29 -1.56 18.16 -2.01
C GLY A 29 -2.91 18.78 -1.64
N HIS A 30 -4.01 18.40 -2.29
CA HIS A 30 -5.37 18.85 -1.94
C HIS A 30 -6.01 18.01 -0.82
N LEU A 31 -5.52 16.81 -0.54
CA LEU A 31 -6.06 15.93 0.51
C LEU A 31 -5.49 16.32 1.88
N LYS A 32 -6.10 17.31 2.54
CA LYS A 32 -5.58 17.90 3.78
C LYS A 32 -5.86 17.10 5.07
N LYS A 33 -6.66 16.04 5.00
CA LYS A 33 -7.10 15.25 6.16
C LYS A 33 -6.77 13.76 6.02
N VAL A 34 -5.67 13.43 5.34
CA VAL A 34 -5.21 12.04 5.23
C VAL A 34 -4.58 11.63 6.57
N GLU A 35 -5.26 10.76 7.30
CA GLU A 35 -4.79 10.26 8.62
C GLU A 35 -4.16 8.87 8.55
N PHE A 36 -4.38 8.16 7.44
CA PHE A 36 -3.87 6.81 7.25
C PHE A 36 -3.74 6.47 5.76
N THR A 37 -2.59 5.90 5.38
CA THR A 37 -2.25 5.56 4.01
C THR A 37 -1.99 4.07 3.86
N LEU A 38 -2.70 3.42 2.92
CA LEU A 38 -2.43 2.04 2.53
C LEU A 38 -1.62 2.03 1.23
N ALA A 39 -0.33 1.73 1.31
CA ALA A 39 0.57 1.70 0.16
C ALA A 39 0.60 0.31 -0.48
N ILE A 40 -0.25 0.10 -1.50
CA ILE A 40 -0.51 -1.24 -2.07
C ILE A 40 0.36 -1.50 -3.30
N GLY A 41 1.20 -2.52 -3.22
CA GLY A 41 2.07 -2.98 -4.31
C GLY A 41 3.36 -2.17 -4.46
N GLN A 42 4.33 -2.75 -5.15
CA GLN A 42 5.71 -2.25 -5.20
C GLN A 42 5.84 -0.79 -5.66
N TYR A 43 5.04 -0.35 -6.63
CA TYR A 43 5.11 1.02 -7.15
C TYR A 43 4.59 2.06 -6.15
N ALA A 44 3.57 1.71 -5.36
CA ALA A 44 3.07 2.58 -4.31
C ALA A 44 4.04 2.61 -3.13
N ILE A 45 4.55 1.44 -2.72
CA ILE A 45 5.54 1.30 -1.65
C ILE A 45 6.81 2.10 -1.98
N ALA A 46 7.39 1.91 -3.17
CA ALA A 46 8.59 2.62 -3.59
C ALA A 46 8.39 4.14 -3.57
N TRP A 47 7.20 4.61 -3.96
CA TRP A 47 6.91 6.04 -3.94
C TRP A 47 6.76 6.61 -2.52
N HIS A 48 6.05 5.91 -1.63
CA HIS A 48 5.82 6.41 -0.28
C HIS A 48 7.02 6.24 0.65
N LEU A 49 7.76 5.15 0.51
CA LEU A 49 8.86 4.82 1.42
C LEU A 49 10.22 5.26 0.89
N GLY A 50 10.44 5.22 -0.43
CA GLY A 50 11.76 5.47 -1.01
C GLY A 50 12.82 4.58 -0.36
N GLU A 51 13.88 5.20 0.14
CA GLU A 51 14.99 4.53 0.85
C GLU A 51 14.58 3.86 2.18
N ARG A 52 13.38 4.18 2.71
CA ARG A 52 12.86 3.51 3.91
C ARG A 52 12.27 2.13 3.62
N ALA A 53 12.11 1.76 2.34
CA ALA A 53 11.74 0.39 1.99
C ALA A 53 12.90 -0.56 2.28
N ARG A 54 12.59 -1.82 2.63
CA ARG A 54 13.58 -2.89 2.77
C ARG A 54 13.89 -3.50 1.40
N ASP A 55 14.92 -4.35 1.35
CA ASP A 55 15.42 -4.97 0.12
C ASP A 55 14.34 -5.79 -0.61
N THR A 56 13.45 -6.44 0.15
CA THR A 56 12.34 -7.22 -0.42
C THR A 56 10.96 -6.69 -0.01
N LEU A 57 9.95 -7.02 -0.83
CA LEU A 57 8.53 -6.76 -0.49
C LEU A 57 8.17 -7.40 0.85
N THR A 58 8.58 -8.64 1.08
CA THR A 58 8.25 -9.37 2.32
C THR A 58 8.83 -8.66 3.53
N GLU A 59 10.11 -8.28 3.49
CA GLU A 59 10.75 -7.56 4.61
C GLU A 59 10.12 -6.19 4.82
N THR A 60 9.79 -5.47 3.74
CA THR A 60 9.12 -4.16 3.84
C THR A 60 7.75 -4.28 4.50
N VAL A 61 6.95 -5.28 4.12
CA VAL A 61 5.64 -5.54 4.73
C VAL A 61 5.80 -6.06 6.17
N ARG A 62 6.85 -6.85 6.45
CA ARG A 62 7.13 -7.34 7.80
C ARG A 62 7.47 -6.19 8.75
N ALA A 63 8.17 -5.18 8.24
CA ALA A 63 8.53 -3.96 8.94
C ALA A 63 7.41 -2.89 9.00
N TRP A 64 6.14 -3.27 8.81
CA TRP A 64 5.01 -2.32 8.70
C TRP A 64 4.88 -1.38 9.92
N GLU A 65 5.25 -1.85 11.11
CA GLU A 65 5.20 -1.06 12.35
C GLU A 65 6.11 0.18 12.31
N GLU A 66 7.19 0.17 11.52
CA GLU A 66 8.10 1.31 11.35
C GLU A 66 7.44 2.51 10.63
N HIS A 67 6.26 2.30 10.04
CA HIS A 67 5.51 3.32 9.32
C HIS A 67 4.14 3.61 9.96
N TRP A 68 3.81 2.89 11.02
CA TRP A 68 2.59 3.05 11.81
C TRP A 68 2.61 4.35 12.63
N PRO A 69 1.46 5.00 12.92
CA PRO A 69 0.09 4.70 12.47
C PRO A 69 -0.32 5.41 11.18
N ALA A 70 0.62 6.09 10.51
CA ALA A 70 0.33 6.93 9.36
C ALA A 70 0.27 6.16 8.03
N LEU A 71 1.01 5.05 7.91
CA LEU A 71 1.13 4.30 6.67
C LEU A 71 1.36 2.81 6.91
N VAL A 72 0.79 1.96 6.06
CA VAL A 72 1.14 0.52 6.01
C VAL A 72 1.46 0.09 4.58
N PRO A 73 2.65 -0.48 4.31
CA PRO A 73 2.96 -1.12 3.04
C PRO A 73 2.24 -2.48 2.93
N LEU A 74 1.65 -2.75 1.77
CA LEU A 74 0.86 -3.96 1.53
C LEU A 74 1.24 -4.64 0.21
N PRO A 75 1.22 -5.99 0.16
CA PRO A 75 1.28 -6.68 -1.13
C PRO A 75 0.04 -6.34 -1.96
N HIS A 76 0.14 -6.46 -3.29
CA HIS A 76 -1.03 -6.27 -4.16
C HIS A 76 -2.09 -7.36 -3.90
N PRO A 77 -3.39 -7.04 -3.84
CA PRO A 77 -4.45 -8.03 -3.65
C PRO A 77 -4.77 -8.79 -4.95
N SER A 78 -3.76 -9.40 -5.56
CA SER A 78 -3.90 -10.27 -6.74
C SER A 78 -3.95 -11.73 -6.31
N PRO A 79 -4.72 -12.61 -6.97
CA PRO A 79 -4.63 -14.06 -6.78
C PRO A 79 -3.20 -14.61 -6.94
N ARG A 80 -2.33 -13.91 -7.69
CA ARG A 80 -0.90 -14.24 -7.80
C ARG A 80 -0.18 -14.22 -6.44
N ASN A 81 -0.67 -13.46 -5.47
CA ASN A 81 -0.10 -13.38 -4.12
C ASN A 81 -0.65 -14.44 -3.16
N ASN A 82 -1.53 -15.35 -3.59
CA ASN A 82 -2.05 -16.42 -2.71
C ASN A 82 -0.94 -17.34 -2.17
N LEU A 83 0.12 -17.60 -2.95
CA LEU A 83 1.27 -18.35 -2.46
C LEU A 83 2.05 -17.56 -1.41
N TRP A 84 2.20 -16.24 -1.61
CA TRP A 84 2.87 -15.36 -0.66
C TRP A 84 2.10 -15.32 0.67
N LEU A 85 0.77 -15.18 0.65
CA LEU A 85 -0.08 -15.20 1.85
C LEU A 85 0.06 -16.51 2.63
N ARG A 86 0.02 -17.66 1.93
CA ARG A 86 0.23 -18.97 2.55
C ARG A 86 1.60 -19.13 3.21
N ARG A 87 2.65 -18.52 2.64
CA ARG A 87 4.02 -18.54 3.19
C ARG A 87 4.23 -17.50 4.31
N ASN A 88 3.35 -16.51 4.41
CA ASN A 88 3.45 -15.40 5.36
C ASN A 88 2.18 -15.30 6.21
N PRO A 89 1.82 -16.33 7.00
CA PRO A 89 0.56 -16.36 7.75
C PRO A 89 0.46 -15.27 8.82
N TRP A 90 1.58 -14.69 9.22
CA TRP A 90 1.65 -13.53 10.10
C TRP A 90 0.93 -12.31 9.52
N PHE A 91 0.88 -12.15 8.19
CA PHE A 91 0.23 -11.02 7.55
C PHE A 91 -1.26 -10.94 7.92
N GLU A 92 -1.97 -12.07 7.82
CA GLU A 92 -3.39 -12.15 8.16
C GLU A 92 -3.64 -12.12 9.67
N LYS A 93 -2.67 -12.55 10.48
CA LYS A 93 -2.80 -12.61 11.95
C LYS A 93 -2.45 -11.32 12.67
N GLU A 94 -1.53 -10.54 12.11
CA GLU A 94 -0.93 -9.38 12.78
C GLU A 94 -1.30 -8.07 12.04
N VAL A 95 -1.06 -8.02 10.72
CA VAL A 95 -1.22 -6.79 9.93
C VAL A 95 -2.68 -6.48 9.66
N VAL A 96 -3.45 -7.47 9.18
CA VAL A 96 -4.86 -7.25 8.81
C VAL A 96 -5.71 -6.80 10.00
N PRO A 97 -5.62 -7.41 11.20
CA PRO A 97 -6.37 -6.95 12.37
C PRO A 97 -6.00 -5.53 12.79
N ALA A 98 -4.71 -5.17 12.81
CA ALA A 98 -4.27 -3.81 13.15
C ALA A 98 -4.84 -2.77 12.18
N ILE A 99 -4.83 -3.06 10.87
CA ILE A 99 -5.45 -2.19 9.86
C ILE A 99 -6.96 -2.04 10.10
N ARG A 100 -7.67 -3.13 10.39
CA ARG A 100 -9.11 -3.10 10.66
C ARG A 100 -9.43 -2.24 11.88
N GLU A 101 -8.66 -2.37 12.94
CA GLU A 101 -8.81 -1.56 14.16
C GLU A 101 -8.59 -0.07 13.84
N ARG A 102 -7.47 0.28 13.18
CA ARG A 102 -7.16 1.66 12.83
C ARG A 102 -8.20 2.30 11.93
N VAL A 103 -8.67 1.58 10.90
CA VAL A 103 -9.75 2.04 10.04
C VAL A 103 -11.04 2.20 10.85
N GLY A 104 -11.33 1.27 11.76
CA GLY A 104 -12.48 1.36 12.67
C GLY A 104 -12.43 2.60 13.55
N THR A 105 -11.29 2.90 14.17
CA THR A 105 -11.09 4.12 14.97
C THR A 105 -11.31 5.38 14.13
N LEU A 106 -10.71 5.46 12.93
CA LEU A 106 -10.79 6.64 12.06
C LEU A 106 -12.21 6.89 11.52
N LEU A 107 -12.99 5.83 11.30
CA LEU A 107 -14.37 5.94 10.84
C LEU A 107 -15.39 6.07 11.99
N GLY A 108 -14.93 6.07 13.25
CA GLY A 108 -15.80 6.16 14.42
C GLY A 108 -16.57 4.86 14.72
N PHE A 109 -16.10 3.72 14.21
CA PHE A 109 -16.60 2.38 14.55
C PHE A 109 -15.91 1.75 15.78
N GLY A 110 -15.01 2.50 16.44
CA GLY A 110 -14.37 2.07 17.69
C GLY A 110 -15.38 1.93 18.83
N HIS A 111 -15.24 0.85 19.60
CA HIS A 111 -16.17 0.33 20.63
C HIS A 111 -17.10 1.38 21.27
N ARG A 112 -18.39 1.30 20.89
CA ARG A 112 -19.46 1.31 21.90
C ARG A 112 -19.52 -0.06 22.56
#